data_AF-A0A9P0KGA8-F1
#
_entry.id   AF-A0A9P0KGA8-F1
#
_cell.length_a   1.000
_cell.length_b   1.000
_cell.length_c   1.000
_cell.angle_alpha   90.00
_cell.angle_beta   90.00
_cell.angle_gamma   90.00
#
_symmetry.space_group_name_H-M   'P 1'
#
loop_
_entity.id
_entity.type
_entity.pdbx_description
1 polymer ?
#
loop_
_entity_poly.entity_id
_entity_poly.type
_entity_poly.pdbx_seq_one_letter_code
_entity_poly.pdbx_strand_id
1 'polypeptide(L)'
;MHFMSDSFLGSGIPQIKTSLRGVFMKEVLTFKVLFVKWFGLAATLGSGVPLGKEGPLIHMSSIIVTKLSKAISSFNKIYVNESKKIEMLGAAWAVGVACTFNAPIGGVLFSVEITTAYYAVRNYWRGFFAAVWGATTYRLLLVWIDGVNTISVIFKANFFIDFPYDPWELISFGIVGLICGLGGSFYIWCKQVFTHWSGNNELIKKIKKTKYVPICNYY
;
A
#
# COMPACT_ATOMS: atom_id res chain seq x y z
N MET A 1 3.46 -16.92 -7.17
CA MET A 1 3.35 -16.43 -5.78
C MET A 1 3.28 -17.57 -4.75
N HIS A 2 2.38 -18.55 -4.89
CA HIS A 2 2.21 -19.64 -3.93
C HIS A 2 3.44 -20.53 -3.65
N PHE A 3 4.35 -20.72 -4.63
CA PHE A 3 5.51 -21.60 -4.47
C PHE A 3 6.64 -21.06 -3.57
N MET A 4 6.59 -19.80 -3.09
CA MET A 4 7.74 -19.17 -2.42
C MET A 4 7.54 -18.85 -0.93
N SER A 5 6.31 -18.57 -0.47
CA SER A 5 5.80 -18.75 0.91
C SER A 5 4.36 -18.20 1.01
N ASP A 6 3.58 -18.70 1.98
CA ASP A 6 2.21 -18.24 2.26
C ASP A 6 2.14 -16.85 2.90
N SER A 7 3.20 -16.46 3.61
CA SER A 7 3.32 -15.15 4.26
C SER A 7 3.31 -13.99 3.26
N PHE A 8 3.43 -14.28 1.95
CA PHE A 8 3.50 -13.31 0.87
C PHE A 8 2.17 -13.05 0.14
N LEU A 9 1.10 -13.79 0.48
CA LEU A 9 -0.21 -13.63 -0.15
C LEU A 9 -0.96 -12.38 0.31
N GLY A 10 -1.60 -11.72 -0.67
CA GLY A 10 -2.39 -10.52 -0.46
C GLY A 10 -1.59 -9.22 -0.52
N SER A 11 -2.22 -8.14 -0.06
CA SER A 11 -1.71 -6.77 -0.16
C SER A 11 -0.34 -6.59 0.51
N GLY A 12 -0.16 -7.09 1.74
CA GLY A 12 1.02 -6.81 2.57
C GLY A 12 0.78 -5.74 3.62
N ILE A 13 -0.27 -4.92 3.46
CA ILE A 13 -0.64 -3.86 4.41
C ILE A 13 -0.84 -4.40 5.84
N PRO A 14 -1.63 -5.47 6.07
CA PRO A 14 -1.83 -5.99 7.43
C PRO A 14 -0.51 -6.41 8.09
N GLN A 15 0.37 -7.09 7.35
CA GLN A 15 1.64 -7.58 7.88
C GLN A 15 2.59 -6.44 8.29
N ILE A 16 2.63 -5.37 7.49
CA ILE A 16 3.45 -4.20 7.82
C ILE A 16 2.80 -3.38 8.94
N LYS A 17 1.47 -3.27 8.98
CA LYS A 17 0.74 -2.65 10.10
C LYS A 17 1.06 -3.37 11.42
N THR A 18 1.12 -4.70 11.41
CA THR A 18 1.57 -5.50 12.55
C THR A 18 3.03 -5.22 12.92
N SER A 19 3.91 -5.03 11.93
CA SER A 19 5.31 -4.62 12.18
C SER A 19 5.43 -3.22 12.78
N LEU A 20 4.57 -2.28 12.39
CA LEU A 20 4.50 -0.94 12.99
C LEU A 20 3.98 -0.96 14.43
N ARG A 21 3.18 -1.98 14.78
CA ARG A 21 2.69 -2.20 16.14
C ARG A 21 3.69 -2.91 17.06
N GLY A 22 4.90 -3.21 16.57
CA GLY A 22 6.00 -3.81 17.34
C GLY A 22 6.22 -5.31 17.11
N VAL A 23 5.35 -5.99 16.35
CA VAL A 23 5.52 -7.41 16.01
C VAL A 23 6.22 -7.53 14.66
N PHE A 24 7.55 -7.43 14.68
CA PHE A 24 8.37 -7.41 13.47
C PHE A 24 8.48 -8.79 12.81
N MET A 25 7.71 -9.02 11.74
CA MET A 25 7.82 -10.20 10.90
C MET A 25 8.95 -10.05 9.87
N LYS A 26 10.15 -10.53 10.20
CA LYS A 26 11.36 -10.39 9.34
C LYS A 26 11.20 -11.06 7.97
N GLU A 27 10.47 -12.17 7.90
CA GLU A 27 10.25 -12.95 6.67
C GLU A 27 9.55 -12.14 5.58
N VAL A 28 8.61 -11.29 5.99
CA VAL A 28 7.77 -10.47 5.08
C VAL A 28 8.60 -9.36 4.41
N LEU A 29 9.70 -8.92 5.03
CA LEU A 29 10.57 -7.84 4.55
C LEU A 29 11.80 -8.34 3.75
N THR A 30 11.67 -9.45 3.04
CA THR A 30 12.79 -10.08 2.30
C THR A 30 12.86 -9.63 0.85
N PHE A 31 14.07 -9.51 0.28
CA PHE A 31 14.28 -9.09 -1.12
C PHE A 31 13.66 -10.06 -2.13
N LYS A 32 13.57 -11.35 -1.77
CA LYS A 32 12.83 -12.37 -2.52
C LYS A 32 11.35 -11.99 -2.71
N VAL A 33 10.72 -11.40 -1.69
CA VAL A 33 9.31 -10.98 -1.72
C VAL A 33 9.10 -9.82 -2.67
N LEU A 34 10.06 -8.90 -2.73
CA LEU A 34 10.05 -7.75 -3.64
C LEU A 34 9.89 -8.21 -5.10
N PHE A 35 10.77 -9.09 -5.57
CA PHE A 35 10.70 -9.60 -6.94
C PHE A 35 9.42 -10.38 -7.22
N VAL A 36 8.99 -11.24 -6.29
CA VAL A 36 7.76 -12.01 -6.45
C VAL A 36 6.54 -11.10 -6.58
N LYS A 37 6.46 -10.03 -5.77
CA LYS A 37 5.38 -9.06 -5.83
C LYS A 37 5.44 -8.21 -7.09
N TRP A 38 6.64 -7.84 -7.54
CA TRP A 38 6.80 -7.08 -8.77
C TRP A 38 6.29 -7.85 -9.99
N PHE A 39 6.76 -9.07 -10.21
CA PHE A 39 6.29 -9.91 -11.32
C PHE A 39 4.81 -10.30 -11.20
N GLY A 40 4.34 -10.63 -9.99
CA GLY A 40 2.94 -10.98 -9.80
C GLY A 40 1.99 -9.80 -9.97
N LEU A 41 2.41 -8.59 -9.59
CA LEU A 41 1.65 -7.37 -9.86
C LEU A 41 1.59 -7.09 -11.38
N ALA A 42 2.73 -7.22 -12.09
CA ALA A 42 2.77 -7.07 -13.54
C ALA A 42 1.82 -8.06 -14.25
N ALA A 43 1.85 -9.34 -13.85
CA ALA A 43 0.94 -10.36 -14.39
C ALA A 43 -0.53 -10.09 -14.06
N THR A 44 -0.82 -9.58 -12.86
CA THR A 44 -2.19 -9.25 -12.44
C THR A 44 -2.75 -8.08 -13.24
N LEU A 45 -1.96 -7.02 -13.40
CA LEU A 45 -2.33 -5.86 -14.22
C LEU A 45 -2.47 -6.24 -15.70
N GLY A 46 -1.56 -7.08 -16.21
CA GLY A 46 -1.64 -7.61 -17.59
C GLY A 46 -2.84 -8.53 -17.83
N SER A 47 -3.35 -9.20 -16.80
CA SER A 47 -4.53 -10.06 -16.89
C SER A 47 -5.86 -9.29 -16.92
N GLY A 48 -5.87 -7.98 -16.67
CA GLY A 48 -7.09 -7.16 -16.65
C GLY A 48 -8.05 -7.46 -15.49
N VAL A 49 -7.62 -8.23 -14.48
CA VAL A 49 -8.43 -8.49 -13.29
C VAL A 49 -8.58 -7.19 -12.49
N PRO A 50 -9.77 -6.86 -11.96
CA PRO A 50 -10.00 -5.63 -11.17
C PRO A 50 -9.33 -5.71 -9.80
N LEU A 51 -7.99 -5.68 -9.79
CA LEU A 51 -7.14 -5.71 -8.60
C LEU A 51 -6.26 -4.46 -8.54
N GLY A 52 -6.24 -3.81 -7.38
CA GLY A 52 -5.47 -2.59 -7.17
C GLY A 52 -3.96 -2.83 -7.00
N LYS A 53 -3.16 -1.92 -7.54
CA LYS A 53 -1.68 -1.91 -7.42
C LYS A 53 -1.14 -1.33 -6.10
N GLU A 54 -2.00 -0.62 -5.36
CA GLU A 54 -1.66 0.18 -4.18
C GLU A 54 -1.02 -0.64 -3.06
N GLY A 55 -1.70 -1.69 -2.62
CA GLY A 55 -1.25 -2.52 -1.51
C GLY A 55 0.15 -3.13 -1.73
N PRO A 56 0.38 -3.81 -2.86
CA PRO A 56 1.69 -4.35 -3.20
C PRO A 56 2.78 -3.27 -3.30
N LEU A 57 2.50 -2.08 -3.88
CA LEU A 57 3.49 -1.00 -4.01
C LEU A 57 3.96 -0.45 -2.66
N ILE A 58 3.04 -0.22 -1.72
CA ILE A 58 3.35 0.21 -0.34
C ILE A 58 4.22 -0.83 0.37
N HIS A 59 3.96 -2.11 0.11
CA HIS A 59 4.76 -3.17 0.68
C HIS A 59 6.17 -3.21 0.08
N MET A 60 6.28 -3.07 -1.25
CA MET A 60 7.57 -3.04 -1.93
C MET A 60 8.44 -1.86 -1.46
N SER A 61 7.87 -0.66 -1.26
CA SER A 61 8.62 0.49 -0.72
C SER A 61 9.13 0.23 0.70
N SER A 62 8.32 -0.43 1.54
CA SER A 62 8.72 -0.81 2.92
C SER A 62 9.88 -1.80 2.94
N ILE A 63 9.91 -2.76 1.99
CA ILE A 63 11.03 -3.71 1.82
C ILE A 63 12.29 -2.96 1.41
N ILE A 64 12.20 -2.09 0.40
CA ILE A 64 13.33 -1.31 -0.12
C ILE A 64 13.95 -0.46 0.99
N VAL A 65 13.13 0.29 1.74
CA VAL A 65 13.62 1.13 2.84
C VAL A 65 14.25 0.29 3.94
N THR A 66 13.66 -0.85 4.31
CA THR A 66 14.24 -1.74 5.33
C THR A 66 15.61 -2.29 4.91
N LYS A 67 15.77 -2.66 3.63
CA LYS A 67 17.04 -3.14 3.10
C LYS A 67 18.08 -2.03 2.97
N LEU A 68 17.68 -0.86 2.49
CA LEU A 68 18.54 0.31 2.38
C LEU A 68 19.06 0.75 3.77
N SER A 69 18.19 0.74 4.78
CA SER A 69 18.53 1.06 6.17
C SER A 69 19.55 0.09 6.76
N LYS A 70 19.54 -1.18 6.32
CA LYS A 70 20.50 -2.21 6.75
C LYS A 70 21.81 -2.18 5.95
N ALA A 71 21.74 -1.82 4.67
CA ALA A 71 22.88 -1.83 3.76
C ALA A 71 23.85 -0.67 4.04
N ILE A 72 23.32 0.51 4.40
CA ILE A 72 24.16 1.67 4.65
C ILE A 72 24.66 1.62 6.10
N SER A 73 25.95 1.30 6.27
CA SER A 73 26.61 1.17 7.59
C SER A 73 26.47 2.42 8.47
N SER A 74 26.41 3.63 7.89
CA SER A 74 26.14 4.89 8.60
C SER A 74 24.75 4.95 9.25
N PHE A 75 23.76 4.24 8.69
CA PHE A 75 22.40 4.13 9.22
C PHE A 75 22.20 2.94 10.18
N ASN A 76 23.24 2.15 10.50
CA ASN A 76 23.10 1.04 11.47
C ASN A 76 22.62 1.52 12.85
N LYS A 77 23.11 2.69 13.33
CA LYS A 77 22.63 3.31 14.58
C LYS A 77 21.14 3.71 14.53
N ILE A 78 20.59 3.89 13.32
CA ILE A 78 19.19 4.26 13.08
C ILE A 78 18.31 3.00 12.99
N TYR A 79 18.82 1.90 12.42
CA TYR A 79 18.13 0.62 12.38
C TYR A 79 17.96 -0.04 13.77
N VAL A 80 18.94 0.17 14.66
CA VAL A 80 18.92 -0.37 16.03
C VAL A 80 17.79 0.24 16.88
N ASN A 81 17.33 1.46 16.55
CA ASN A 81 16.23 2.09 17.27
C ASN A 81 14.90 1.76 16.58
N GLU A 82 14.04 1.00 17.27
CA GLU A 82 12.71 0.63 16.78
C GLU A 82 11.83 1.84 16.42
N SER A 83 11.93 2.92 17.19
CA SER A 83 11.18 4.15 16.91
C SER A 83 11.54 4.70 15.55
N LYS A 84 12.85 4.85 15.26
CA LYS A 84 13.31 5.39 13.96
C LYS A 84 12.97 4.47 12.80
N LYS A 85 12.97 3.15 13.02
CA LYS A 85 12.54 2.17 12.01
C LYS A 85 11.06 2.35 11.65
N ILE A 86 10.20 2.61 12.63
CA ILE A 86 8.79 2.95 12.41
C ILE A 86 8.66 4.26 11.64
N GLU A 87 9.44 5.29 11.97
CA GLU A 87 9.45 6.57 11.22
C GLU A 87 9.82 6.36 9.74
N MET A 88 10.85 5.55 9.48
CA MET A 88 11.31 5.23 8.12
C MET A 88 10.27 4.40 7.34
N LEU A 89 9.61 3.45 7.99
CA LEU A 89 8.53 2.68 7.38
C LEU A 89 7.32 3.59 7.06
N GLY A 90 6.97 4.53 7.93
CA GLY A 90 5.94 5.54 7.63
C GLY A 90 6.31 6.40 6.42
N ALA A 91 7.54 6.90 6.35
CA ALA A 91 8.00 7.62 5.16
C ALA A 91 7.93 6.75 3.89
N ALA A 92 8.26 5.45 3.98
CA ALA A 92 8.15 4.51 2.87
C ALA A 92 6.71 4.32 2.38
N TRP A 93 5.73 4.31 3.30
CA TRP A 93 4.32 4.24 2.95
C TRP A 93 3.86 5.49 2.23
N ALA A 94 4.21 6.66 2.75
CA ALA A 94 3.90 7.93 2.10
C ALA A 94 4.41 7.98 0.66
N VAL A 95 5.66 7.56 0.42
CA VAL A 95 6.25 7.46 -0.92
C VAL A 95 5.51 6.44 -1.79
N GLY A 96 5.24 5.25 -1.28
CA GLY A 96 4.56 4.19 -2.05
C GLY A 96 3.18 4.62 -2.55
N VAL A 97 2.40 5.30 -1.69
CA VAL A 97 1.09 5.85 -2.05
C VAL A 97 1.22 7.04 -2.99
N ALA A 98 2.15 7.95 -2.72
CA ALA A 98 2.40 9.12 -3.55
C ALA A 98 2.79 8.72 -4.99
N CYS A 99 3.64 7.72 -5.17
CA CYS A 99 3.99 7.20 -6.50
C CYS A 99 2.81 6.46 -7.15
N THR A 100 1.93 5.84 -6.37
CA THR A 100 0.79 5.10 -6.91
C THR A 100 -0.29 6.02 -7.48
N PHE A 101 -0.59 7.11 -6.77
CA PHE A 101 -1.68 8.04 -7.09
C PHE A 101 -1.21 9.38 -7.65
N ASN A 102 0.10 9.63 -7.71
CA ASN A 102 0.67 10.93 -8.08
C ASN A 102 0.23 12.09 -7.17
N ALA A 103 -0.10 11.78 -5.91
CA ALA A 103 -0.59 12.72 -4.92
C ALA A 103 0.29 12.68 -3.66
N PRO A 104 1.35 13.50 -3.57
CA PRO A 104 2.27 13.47 -2.43
C PRO A 104 1.60 13.85 -1.11
N ILE A 105 0.70 14.84 -1.11
CA ILE A 105 -0.05 15.26 0.09
C ILE A 105 -0.95 14.12 0.58
N GLY A 106 -1.75 13.53 -0.33
CA GLY A 106 -2.62 12.40 -0.01
C GLY A 106 -1.85 11.18 0.50
N GLY A 107 -0.69 10.89 -0.08
CA GLY A 107 0.17 9.79 0.36
C GLY A 107 0.68 9.95 1.79
N VAL A 108 1.09 11.15 2.18
CA VAL A 108 1.53 11.42 3.55
C VAL A 108 0.36 11.34 4.53
N LEU A 109 -0.79 11.93 4.20
CA LEU A 109 -1.98 11.87 5.06
C LEU A 109 -2.42 10.43 5.29
N PHE A 110 -2.47 9.62 4.23
CA PHE A 110 -2.75 8.18 4.33
C PHE A 110 -1.73 7.45 5.20
N SER A 111 -0.44 7.79 5.08
CA SER A 111 0.58 7.21 5.95
C SER A 111 0.34 7.57 7.41
N VAL A 112 -0.03 8.81 7.73
CA VAL A 112 -0.32 9.25 9.10
C VAL A 112 -1.52 8.48 9.66
N GLU A 113 -2.58 8.33 8.86
CA GLU A 113 -3.82 7.66 9.27
C GLU A 113 -3.60 6.19 9.65
N ILE A 114 -2.71 5.47 8.94
CA ILE A 114 -2.59 4.02 9.12
C ILE A 114 -1.42 3.61 10.03
N THR A 115 -0.36 4.40 10.11
CA THR A 115 0.88 3.95 10.76
C THR A 115 0.77 3.88 12.29
N THR A 116 0.25 4.91 12.96
CA THR A 116 0.15 4.95 14.43
C THR A 116 -0.80 6.04 14.91
N ALA A 117 -1.40 5.86 16.09
CA ALA A 117 -2.21 6.89 16.76
C ALA A 117 -1.43 8.18 17.11
N TYR A 118 -0.11 8.07 17.28
CA TYR A 118 0.78 9.19 17.58
C TYR A 118 1.84 9.32 16.50
N TYR A 119 1.86 10.46 15.79
CA TYR A 119 2.80 10.71 14.70
C TYR A 119 3.50 12.06 14.92
N ALA A 120 4.82 12.04 15.06
CA ALA A 120 5.59 13.26 15.29
C ALA A 120 5.61 14.14 14.03
N VAL A 121 5.36 15.44 14.18
CA VAL A 121 5.34 16.43 13.08
C VAL A 121 6.66 16.46 12.30
N ARG A 122 7.79 16.17 12.95
CA ARG A 122 9.09 16.05 12.26
C ARG A 122 9.10 14.93 11.21
N ASN A 123 8.40 13.84 11.46
CA ASN A 123 8.31 12.70 10.54
C ASN A 123 7.38 13.00 9.37
N TYR A 124 6.39 13.86 9.59
CA TYR A 124 5.50 14.35 8.54
C TYR A 124 6.28 15.08 7.45
N TRP A 125 7.14 16.03 7.83
CA TRP A 125 7.98 16.76 6.87
C TRP A 125 8.96 15.86 6.11
N ARG A 126 9.56 14.88 6.80
CA ARG A 126 10.46 13.90 6.17
C ARG A 126 9.72 13.02 5.16
N GLY A 127 8.54 12.51 5.55
CA GLY A 127 7.68 11.73 4.67
C GLY A 127 7.18 12.54 3.48
N PHE A 128 6.81 13.81 3.69
CA PHE A 128 6.38 14.72 2.64
C PHE A 128 7.46 15.01 1.62
N PHE A 129 8.67 15.37 2.08
CA PHE A 129 9.80 15.58 1.19
C PHE A 129 10.11 14.33 0.36
N ALA A 130 10.15 13.16 1.00
CA ALA A 130 10.38 11.90 0.30
C ALA A 130 9.27 11.60 -0.73
N ALA A 131 8.00 11.82 -0.36
CA ALA A 131 6.84 11.60 -1.23
C ALA A 131 6.85 12.52 -2.47
N VAL A 132 7.23 13.79 -2.31
CA VAL A 132 7.37 14.74 -3.41
C VAL A 132 8.48 14.29 -4.37
N TRP A 133 9.64 13.86 -3.86
CA TRP A 133 10.72 13.34 -4.70
C TRP A 133 10.32 12.04 -5.42
N GLY A 134 9.65 11.12 -4.72
CA GLY A 134 9.14 9.88 -5.33
C GLY A 134 8.13 10.14 -6.44
N ALA A 135 7.15 11.00 -6.19
CA ALA A 135 6.15 11.36 -7.20
C ALA A 135 6.77 12.13 -8.38
N THR A 136 7.69 13.05 -8.11
CA THR A 136 8.39 13.82 -9.17
C THR A 136 9.25 12.91 -10.03
N THR A 137 10.05 12.02 -9.44
CA THR A 137 10.87 11.06 -10.19
C THR A 137 10.03 10.11 -11.03
N TYR A 138 8.92 9.61 -10.50
CA TYR A 138 7.97 8.80 -11.28
C TYR A 138 7.40 9.57 -12.48
N ARG A 139 7.00 10.84 -12.29
CA ARG A 139 6.51 11.69 -13.39
C ARG A 139 7.58 11.99 -14.44
N LEU A 140 8.81 12.29 -14.02
CA LEU A 140 9.93 12.54 -14.94
C LEU A 140 10.23 11.30 -15.79
N LEU A 141 10.20 10.11 -15.17
CA LEU A 141 10.35 8.83 -15.89
C LEU A 141 9.23 8.62 -16.92
N LEU A 142 7.98 8.93 -16.58
CA LEU A 142 6.87 8.84 -17.54
C LEU A 142 7.03 9.78 -18.73
N VAL A 143 7.47 11.03 -18.50
CA VAL A 143 7.74 11.98 -19.60
C VAL A 143 8.85 11.46 -20.52
N TRP A 144 9.88 10.84 -19.96
CA TRP A 144 10.99 10.29 -20.74
C TRP A 144 10.61 9.06 -21.58
N ILE A 145 9.74 8.19 -21.05
CA ILE A 145 9.31 6.96 -21.74
C ILE A 145 8.21 7.25 -22.78
N ASP A 146 7.17 7.99 -22.40
CA ASP A 146 5.98 8.18 -23.25
C ASP A 146 6.08 9.42 -24.16
N GLY A 147 7.11 10.27 -24.02
CA GLY A 147 7.33 11.45 -24.86
C GLY A 147 6.24 12.53 -24.74
N VAL A 148 5.44 12.51 -23.67
CA VAL A 148 4.32 13.43 -23.49
C VAL A 148 4.83 14.82 -23.06
N ASN A 149 4.57 15.83 -23.87
CA ASN A 149 5.07 17.22 -23.71
C ASN A 149 4.55 17.98 -22.48
N THR A 150 3.61 17.43 -21.69
CA THR A 150 3.02 18.15 -20.56
C THR A 150 2.84 17.26 -19.33
N ILE A 151 3.17 17.82 -18.15
CA ILE A 151 2.92 17.20 -16.84
C ILE A 151 1.41 17.24 -16.58
N SER A 152 0.67 16.33 -17.18
CA SER A 152 -0.76 16.19 -16.96
C SER A 152 -1.05 15.21 -15.83
N VAL A 153 -2.12 15.51 -15.07
CA VAL A 153 -2.65 14.58 -14.08
C VAL A 153 -3.25 13.39 -14.83
N ILE A 154 -2.97 12.16 -14.38
CA ILE A 154 -3.40 10.90 -15.05
C ILE A 154 -4.93 10.87 -15.28
N PHE A 155 -5.70 11.46 -14.36
CA PHE A 155 -7.15 11.59 -14.48
C PHE A 155 -7.51 13.08 -14.57
N LYS A 156 -7.58 13.64 -15.78
CA LYS A 156 -8.15 14.98 -15.99
C LYS A 156 -9.67 14.89 -15.92
N ALA A 157 -10.25 15.45 -14.87
CA ALA A 157 -11.68 15.73 -14.84
C ALA A 157 -11.89 17.17 -15.31
N ASN A 158 -12.54 17.35 -16.46
CA ASN A 158 -12.97 18.66 -16.94
C ASN A 158 -14.25 19.03 -16.18
N PHE A 159 -14.11 19.65 -15.01
CA PHE A 159 -15.25 20.22 -14.31
C PHE A 159 -15.57 21.59 -14.93
N PHE A 160 -16.69 21.68 -15.62
CA PHE A 160 -17.28 22.95 -16.04
C PHE A 160 -17.94 23.58 -14.81
N ILE A 161 -17.16 24.32 -14.02
CA ILE A 161 -17.67 25.05 -12.86
C ILE A 161 -18.09 26.42 -13.37
N ASP A 162 -19.20 26.46 -14.11
CA ASP A 162 -19.79 27.74 -14.55
C ASP A 162 -20.52 28.44 -13.39
N PHE A 163 -20.89 27.69 -12.34
CA PHE A 163 -21.51 28.21 -11.12
C PHE A 163 -20.95 27.53 -9.85
N PRO A 164 -20.79 28.28 -8.73
CA PRO A 164 -20.48 27.70 -7.43
C PRO A 164 -21.64 26.83 -6.91
N TYR A 165 -21.34 25.78 -6.14
CA TYR A 165 -22.35 24.86 -5.57
C TYR A 165 -23.31 25.60 -4.64
N ASP A 166 -24.61 25.36 -4.81
CA ASP A 166 -25.64 25.92 -3.94
C ASP A 166 -25.68 25.19 -2.58
N PRO A 167 -26.01 25.88 -1.47
CA PRO A 167 -26.08 25.25 -0.15
C PRO A 167 -27.02 24.04 -0.07
N TRP A 168 -28.07 23.97 -0.91
CA TRP A 168 -28.99 22.84 -0.97
C TRP A 168 -28.34 21.57 -1.55
N GLU A 169 -27.36 21.71 -2.43
CA GLU A 169 -26.63 20.57 -3.02
C GLU A 169 -25.75 19.86 -1.99
N LEU A 170 -25.37 20.55 -0.91
CA LEU A 170 -24.64 19.96 0.21
C LEU A 170 -25.44 18.84 0.89
N ILE A 171 -26.77 18.95 0.93
CA ILE A 171 -27.65 17.90 1.47
C ILE A 171 -27.59 16.66 0.57
N SER A 172 -27.61 16.85 -0.75
CA SER A 172 -27.45 15.77 -1.73
C SER A 172 -26.09 15.07 -1.57
N PHE A 173 -25.00 15.82 -1.41
CA PHE A 173 -23.68 15.23 -1.11
C PHE A 173 -23.67 14.46 0.22
N GLY A 174 -24.38 14.94 1.24
CA GLY A 174 -24.55 14.22 2.50
C GLY A 174 -25.25 12.87 2.34
N ILE A 175 -26.33 12.82 1.54
CA ILE A 175 -27.06 11.57 1.25
C ILE A 175 -26.18 10.59 0.48
N VAL A 176 -25.42 11.06 -0.53
CA VAL A 176 -24.47 10.22 -1.26
C VAL A 176 -23.41 9.66 -0.31
N GLY A 177 -22.86 10.49 0.59
CA GLY A 177 -21.92 10.06 1.62
C GLY A 177 -22.48 8.96 2.52
N LEU A 178 -23.75 9.07 2.94
CA LEU A 178 -24.44 8.08 3.76
C LEU A 178 -24.62 6.76 3.01
N ILE A 179 -25.07 6.81 1.75
CA ILE A 179 -25.23 5.61 0.90
C ILE A 179 -23.88 4.92 0.68
N CYS A 180 -22.82 5.68 0.37
CA CYS A 180 -21.47 5.14 0.22
C CYS A 180 -20.94 4.52 1.52
N GLY A 181 -21.21 5.14 2.68
CA GLY A 181 -20.83 4.61 3.99
C GLY A 181 -21.53 3.29 4.33
N LEU A 182 -22.85 3.22 4.14
CA LEU A 182 -23.62 1.99 4.35
C LEU A 182 -23.22 0.89 3.36
N GLY A 183 -23.03 1.23 2.09
CA GLY A 183 -22.56 0.30 1.06
C GLY A 183 -21.17 -0.25 1.37
N GLY A 184 -20.25 0.60 1.84
CA GLY A 184 -18.92 0.20 2.28
C GLY A 184 -18.95 -0.75 3.48
N SER A 185 -19.78 -0.47 4.48
CA SER A 185 -20.01 -1.36 5.64
C SER A 185 -20.55 -2.72 5.21
N PHE A 186 -21.56 -2.74 4.33
CA PHE A 186 -22.13 -3.97 3.80
C PHE A 186 -21.10 -4.79 3.00
N TYR A 187 -20.28 -4.14 2.18
CA TYR A 187 -19.19 -4.81 1.45
C TYR A 187 -18.17 -5.46 2.38
N ILE A 188 -17.76 -4.77 3.46
CA ILE A 188 -16.84 -5.32 4.46
C ILE A 188 -17.45 -6.54 5.14
N TRP A 189 -18.73 -6.46 5.52
CA TRP A 189 -19.45 -7.60 6.11
C TRP A 189 -19.50 -8.81 5.16
N CYS A 190 -19.88 -8.60 3.90
CA CYS A 190 -19.87 -9.66 2.87
C CYS A 190 -18.49 -10.32 2.74
N LYS A 191 -17.43 -9.52 2.71
CA LYS A 191 -16.04 -10.01 2.64
C LYS A 191 -15.67 -10.82 3.88
N GLN A 192 -16.08 -10.39 5.07
CA GLN A 192 -15.83 -11.11 6.32
C GLN A 192 -16.56 -12.46 6.34
N VAL A 193 -17.85 -12.47 5.98
CA VAL A 193 -18.65 -13.70 5.86
C VAL A 193 -18.03 -14.67 4.85
N PHE A 194 -17.63 -14.17 3.68
CA PHE A 194 -16.97 -15.00 2.67
C PHE A 194 -15.63 -15.57 3.18
N THR A 195 -14.83 -14.76 3.89
CA THR A 195 -13.55 -15.22 4.46
C THR A 195 -13.79 -16.29 5.52
N HIS A 196 -14.79 -16.12 6.39
CA HIS A 196 -15.15 -17.09 7.40
C HIS A 196 -15.67 -18.40 6.78
N TRP A 197 -16.57 -18.31 5.80
CA TRP A 197 -17.09 -19.46 5.04
C TRP A 197 -15.99 -20.22 4.30
N SER A 198 -15.08 -19.50 3.63
CA SER A 198 -13.90 -20.07 2.97
C SER A 198 -12.95 -20.77 3.96
N GLY A 199 -12.92 -20.29 5.20
CA GLY A 199 -12.15 -20.87 6.30
C GLY A 199 -12.78 -22.13 6.90
N ASN A 200 -14.11 -22.29 6.86
CA ASN A 200 -14.80 -23.44 7.45
C ASN A 200 -14.99 -24.61 6.47
N ASN A 201 -15.01 -24.35 5.17
CA ASN A 201 -15.25 -25.39 4.17
C ASN A 201 -14.04 -26.30 3.93
N GLU A 202 -14.17 -27.57 4.29
CA GLU A 202 -13.13 -28.60 4.11
C GLU A 202 -12.71 -28.82 2.64
N LEU A 203 -13.62 -28.66 1.68
CA LEU A 203 -13.29 -28.75 0.25
C LEU A 203 -12.34 -27.61 -0.18
N ILE A 204 -12.60 -26.40 0.29
CA ILE A 204 -11.77 -25.23 -0.01
C ILE A 204 -10.43 -25.36 0.72
N LYS A 205 -10.43 -25.89 1.96
CA LYS A 205 -9.19 -26.24 2.66
C LYS A 205 -8.38 -27.29 1.92
N LYS A 206 -9.01 -28.30 1.31
CA LYS A 206 -8.33 -29.31 0.47
C LYS A 206 -7.72 -28.66 -0.77
N ILE A 207 -8.49 -27.88 -1.53
CA ILE A 207 -7.99 -27.17 -2.73
C ILE A 207 -6.82 -26.23 -2.40
N LYS A 208 -6.89 -25.57 -1.24
CA LYS A 208 -5.74 -24.84 -0.72
C LYS A 208 -4.62 -25.84 -0.41
N LYS A 209 -4.83 -26.84 0.48
CA LYS A 209 -3.84 -27.83 0.98
C LYS A 209 -3.04 -28.54 -0.12
N THR A 210 -3.67 -28.92 -1.22
CA THR A 210 -3.01 -29.64 -2.33
C THR A 210 -2.01 -28.76 -3.12
N LYS A 211 -1.99 -27.44 -2.91
CA LYS A 211 -1.01 -26.51 -3.49
C LYS A 211 0.10 -26.08 -2.52
N TYR A 212 0.13 -26.59 -1.29
CA TYR A 212 1.19 -26.29 -0.32
C TYR A 212 2.25 -27.38 -0.36
N VAL A 213 3.47 -27.01 -0.73
CA VAL A 213 4.65 -27.80 -0.36
C VAL A 213 5.02 -27.38 1.06
N PRO A 214 4.97 -28.28 2.07
CA PRO A 214 5.42 -27.96 3.40
C PRO A 214 6.94 -27.85 3.38
N ILE A 215 7.48 -26.62 3.41
CA ILE A 215 8.89 -26.39 3.69
C ILE A 215 8.98 -25.49 4.92
N CYS A 216 8.53 -26.04 6.05
CA CYS A 216 8.84 -25.55 7.40
C CYS A 216 8.98 -26.77 8.33
N ASN A 217 9.92 -27.66 8.02
CA ASN A 217 10.76 -28.25 9.05
C ASN A 217 12.03 -27.42 9.01
N TYR A 218 12.23 -26.51 9.96
CA TYR A 218 13.52 -26.10 10.55
C TYR A 218 13.23 -24.99 11.55
N TYR A 219 13.06 -25.42 12.82
CA TYR A 219 13.16 -24.71 14.10
C TYR A 219 12.25 -23.50 14.36
#